data_AF-A0A353YY30-F1
#
_entry.id   AF-A0A353YY30-F1
#
_cell.length_a   1.000
_cell.length_b   1.000
_cell.length_c   1.000
_cell.angle_alpha   90.00
_cell.angle_beta   90.00
_cell.angle_gamma   90.00
#
_symmetry.space_group_name_H-M   'P 1'
#
loop_
_entity.id
_entity.type
_entity.pdbx_description
1 polymer ?
#
loop_
_entity_poly.entity_id
_entity_poly.type
_entity_poly.pdbx_seq_one_letter_code
_entity_poly.pdbx_strand_id
1 'polypeptide(L)'
;MNLSTEYPLNPFPSARIIRRMGLSGDQDGIMNRYINEEGHWQEHLNHSKNYIKKTVKDQKYDNVAILGSGWLLDVPLHYLSEHCENVFLYDIRHPKPIINKTRQYSNVELITMDITGGIIEFIYHRVKQKQFTEIGHVPKVLFKPVKNVDLLISLNILNQLDILIVEYLRKYKEISEPEIVKLRSQIQQNHLNSLSKQSSVLITDYEEIIFDRTGREIKKSSLVFSDFPKGRNQEEWIWRFDNQMTYYPNRKTHFKVKAIQL
;
A
#
# COMPACT_ATOMS: atom_id res chain seq x y z
N MET A 1 24.61 -13.99 24.21
CA MET A 1 24.17 -12.57 24.27
C MET A 1 22.71 -12.53 23.90
N ASN A 2 21.84 -12.24 24.87
CA ASN A 2 20.40 -12.06 24.63
C ASN A 2 20.18 -10.82 23.76
N LEU A 3 19.92 -11.01 22.47
CA LEU A 3 19.44 -9.95 21.56
C LEU A 3 17.93 -9.71 21.72
N SER A 4 17.44 -9.71 22.97
CA SER A 4 16.04 -9.47 23.31
C SER A 4 15.85 -8.07 23.90
N THR A 5 16.47 -7.06 23.29
CA THR A 5 15.95 -5.70 23.39
C THR A 5 15.03 -5.52 22.19
N GLU A 6 13.74 -5.74 22.40
CA GLU A 6 12.72 -5.35 21.43
C GLU A 6 12.90 -3.86 21.18
N TYR A 7 13.45 -3.52 20.01
CA TYR A 7 13.50 -2.13 19.57
C TYR A 7 12.04 -1.67 19.50
N PRO A 8 11.60 -0.68 20.31
CA PRO A 8 10.21 -0.27 20.29
C PRO A 8 9.88 0.22 18.89
N LEU A 9 8.94 -0.47 18.24
CA LEU A 9 8.53 -0.12 16.88
C LEU A 9 7.75 1.19 16.96
N ASN A 10 8.22 2.18 16.22
CA ASN A 10 7.59 3.48 16.12
C ASN A 10 6.90 3.62 14.75
N PRO A 11 5.56 3.66 14.69
CA PRO A 11 4.84 3.85 13.44
C PRO A 11 4.80 5.33 13.00
N PHE A 12 5.52 6.24 13.67
CA PHE A 12 5.61 7.66 13.33
C PHE A 12 7.05 8.05 12.99
N PRO A 13 7.58 7.60 11.83
CA PRO A 13 8.96 7.88 11.47
C PRO A 13 9.17 9.38 11.24
N SER A 14 10.32 9.89 11.69
CA SER A 14 10.67 11.29 11.46
C SER A 14 10.76 11.62 9.97
N ALA A 15 10.51 12.89 9.61
CA ALA A 15 10.66 13.37 8.23
C ALA A 15 12.05 13.10 7.63
N ARG A 16 13.08 13.02 8.48
CA ARG A 16 14.45 12.64 8.08
C ARG A 16 14.52 11.20 7.57
N ILE A 17 13.85 10.26 8.23
CA ILE A 17 13.80 8.85 7.82
C ILE A 17 13.03 8.73 6.50
N ILE A 18 11.84 9.34 6.44
CA ILE A 18 11.01 9.37 5.22
C ILE A 18 11.82 9.83 4.01
N ARG A 19 12.52 10.96 4.13
CA ARG A 19 13.37 11.50 3.06
C ARG A 19 14.54 10.57 2.70
N ARG A 20 15.23 10.01 3.69
CA ARG A 20 16.42 9.16 3.45
C ARG A 20 16.10 7.80 2.84
N MET A 21 14.89 7.29 3.07
CA MET A 21 14.41 6.04 2.46
C MET A 21 13.74 6.25 1.10
N GLY A 22 13.59 7.49 0.63
CA GLY A 22 13.03 7.78 -0.70
C GLY A 22 11.50 7.80 -0.76
N LEU A 23 10.81 7.68 0.38
CA LEU A 23 9.35 7.61 0.49
C LEU A 23 8.62 8.82 -0.08
N SER A 24 9.25 9.99 -0.13
CA SER A 24 8.63 11.19 -0.71
C SER A 24 8.55 11.18 -2.23
N GLY A 25 9.52 10.58 -2.92
CA GLY A 25 9.60 10.62 -4.39
C GLY A 25 8.65 9.64 -5.07
N ASP A 26 8.31 8.54 -4.40
CA ASP A 26 7.46 7.49 -4.96
C ASP A 26 6.01 7.96 -5.20
N GLN A 27 5.43 8.69 -4.24
CA GLN A 27 4.08 9.25 -4.39
C GLN A 27 3.97 10.22 -5.57
N ASP A 28 4.98 11.07 -5.78
CA ASP A 28 4.96 12.04 -6.88
C ASP A 28 4.98 11.31 -8.25
N GLY A 29 5.65 10.15 -8.32
CA GLY A 29 5.64 9.27 -9.48
C GLY A 29 4.25 8.73 -9.84
N ILE A 30 3.42 8.40 -8.84
CA ILE A 30 2.04 7.92 -9.08
C ILE A 30 1.19 9.00 -9.76
N MET A 31 1.24 10.23 -9.26
CA MET A 31 0.45 11.33 -9.84
C MET A 31 0.90 11.66 -11.27
N ASN A 32 2.21 11.69 -11.52
CA ASN A 32 2.74 11.92 -12.87
C ASN A 32 2.26 10.84 -13.85
N ARG A 33 2.28 9.56 -13.44
CA ARG A 33 1.77 8.46 -14.27
C ARG A 33 0.27 8.59 -14.52
N TYR A 34 -0.52 8.90 -13.49
CA TYR A 34 -1.95 9.12 -13.64
C TYR A 34 -2.26 10.21 -14.67
N ILE A 35 -1.55 11.35 -14.62
CA ILE A 35 -1.72 12.45 -15.58
C ILE A 35 -1.34 12.00 -17.00
N ASN A 36 -0.20 11.32 -17.15
CA ASN A 36 0.30 10.87 -18.45
C ASN A 36 -0.57 9.79 -19.10
N GLU A 37 -1.32 9.02 -18.32
CA GLU A 37 -2.21 7.98 -18.84
C GLU A 37 -3.57 8.50 -19.32
N GLU A 38 -3.79 9.83 -19.27
CA GLU A 38 -4.89 10.53 -19.97
C GLU A 38 -6.27 9.87 -19.79
N GLY A 39 -6.54 9.34 -18.59
CA GLY A 39 -7.84 8.74 -18.24
C GLY A 39 -7.93 7.22 -18.42
N HIS A 40 -6.90 6.53 -18.94
CA HIS A 40 -6.90 5.07 -19.03
C HIS A 40 -7.02 4.35 -17.67
N TRP A 41 -6.70 5.04 -16.57
CA TRP A 41 -6.87 4.51 -15.22
C TRP A 41 -8.32 4.55 -14.74
N GLN A 42 -9.22 5.29 -15.41
CA GLN A 42 -10.57 5.55 -14.90
C GLN A 42 -11.37 4.27 -14.68
N GLU A 43 -11.21 3.25 -15.53
CA GLU A 43 -11.82 1.93 -15.35
C GLU A 43 -11.36 1.28 -14.04
N HIS A 44 -10.05 1.18 -13.82
CA HIS A 44 -9.47 0.66 -12.57
C HIS A 44 -9.94 1.45 -11.34
N LEU A 45 -9.86 2.79 -11.39
CA LEU A 45 -10.27 3.65 -10.29
C LEU A 45 -11.76 3.50 -9.97
N ASN A 46 -12.62 3.33 -10.99
CA ASN A 46 -14.04 3.09 -10.81
C ASN A 46 -14.32 1.72 -10.19
N HIS A 47 -13.61 0.66 -10.61
CA HIS A 47 -13.73 -0.66 -9.98
C HIS A 47 -13.43 -0.59 -8.48
N SER A 48 -12.28 -0.01 -8.09
CA SER A 48 -11.91 0.16 -6.69
C SER A 48 -12.96 0.95 -5.89
N LYS A 49 -13.40 2.11 -6.43
CA LYS A 49 -14.42 2.95 -5.80
C LYS A 49 -15.75 2.22 -5.63
N ASN A 50 -16.20 1.50 -6.66
CA ASN A 50 -17.49 0.82 -6.64
C ASN A 50 -17.48 -0.36 -5.67
N TYR A 51 -16.37 -1.09 -5.60
CA TYR A 51 -16.19 -2.15 -4.62
C TYR A 51 -16.34 -1.61 -3.19
N ILE A 52 -15.61 -0.55 -2.85
CA ILE A 52 -15.67 0.11 -1.54
C ILE A 52 -17.11 0.58 -1.23
N LYS A 53 -17.75 1.27 -2.19
CA LYS A 53 -19.14 1.75 -2.03
C LYS A 53 -20.11 0.61 -1.75
N LYS A 54 -20.01 -0.50 -2.49
CA LYS A 54 -20.83 -1.70 -2.31
C LYS A 54 -20.64 -2.28 -0.92
N THR A 55 -19.39 -2.45 -0.46
CA THR A 55 -19.10 -2.94 0.89
C THR A 55 -19.73 -2.08 1.99
N VAL A 56 -19.53 -0.76 1.93
CA VAL A 56 -20.08 0.19 2.91
C VAL A 56 -21.61 0.29 2.84
N LYS A 57 -22.20 0.05 1.66
CA LYS A 57 -23.65 0.02 1.50
C LYS A 57 -24.27 -1.25 2.10
N ASP A 58 -23.66 -2.40 1.83
CA ASP A 58 -24.16 -3.72 2.23
C ASP A 58 -24.04 -3.93 3.75
N GLN A 59 -23.03 -3.32 4.37
CA GLN A 59 -22.79 -3.35 5.80
C GLN A 59 -22.54 -1.93 6.28
N LYS A 60 -23.42 -1.41 7.13
CA LYS A 60 -23.23 -0.06 7.70
C LYS A 60 -21.99 -0.07 8.59
N TYR A 61 -21.06 0.82 8.29
CA TYR A 61 -19.86 1.07 9.08
C TYR A 61 -19.78 2.55 9.42
N ASP A 62 -19.69 2.87 10.70
CA ASP A 62 -19.64 4.25 11.16
C ASP A 62 -18.22 4.82 11.04
N ASN A 63 -17.21 4.04 11.41
CA ASN A 63 -15.81 4.44 11.38
C ASN A 63 -15.02 3.63 10.34
N VAL A 64 -14.59 4.28 9.26
CA VAL A 64 -13.86 3.64 8.16
C VAL A 64 -12.44 4.18 8.07
N ALA A 65 -11.44 3.30 7.99
CA ALA A 65 -10.06 3.68 7.65
C ALA A 65 -9.67 3.23 6.24
N ILE A 66 -9.03 4.13 5.50
CA ILE A 66 -8.35 3.83 4.24
C ILE A 66 -6.85 3.78 4.51
N LEU A 67 -6.22 2.63 4.28
CA LEU A 67 -4.78 2.42 4.39
C LEU A 67 -4.16 2.57 3.00
N GLY A 68 -3.20 3.49 2.87
CA GLY A 68 -2.58 3.83 1.58
C GLY A 68 -3.37 4.89 0.82
N SER A 69 -4.00 5.82 1.55
CA SER A 69 -4.92 6.81 0.97
C SER A 69 -4.28 7.75 -0.06
N GLY A 70 -2.97 8.02 0.03
CA GLY A 70 -2.17 8.73 -0.96
C GLY A 70 -2.84 9.94 -1.61
N TRP A 71 -3.00 9.88 -2.94
CA TRP A 71 -3.62 10.93 -3.75
C TRP A 71 -5.15 10.86 -3.84
N LEU A 72 -5.79 9.93 -3.12
CA LEU A 72 -7.23 9.69 -3.13
C LEU A 72 -7.83 9.40 -4.52
N LEU A 73 -7.04 8.87 -5.45
CA LEU A 73 -7.47 8.62 -6.83
C LEU A 73 -8.58 7.56 -6.90
N ASP A 74 -8.43 6.50 -6.12
CA ASP A 74 -9.31 5.33 -5.98
C ASP A 74 -10.20 5.39 -4.74
N VAL A 75 -10.07 6.43 -3.91
CA VAL A 75 -10.91 6.63 -2.71
C VAL A 75 -12.23 7.31 -3.11
N PRO A 76 -13.40 6.72 -2.82
CA PRO A 76 -14.70 7.36 -3.03
C PRO A 76 -15.02 8.35 -1.90
N LEU A 77 -14.15 9.35 -1.68
CA LEU A 77 -14.14 10.19 -0.47
C LEU A 77 -15.49 10.83 -0.16
N HIS A 78 -16.12 11.48 -1.14
CA HIS A 78 -17.44 12.13 -0.95
C HIS A 78 -18.51 11.14 -0.49
N TYR A 79 -18.53 9.95 -1.09
CA TYR A 79 -19.50 8.93 -0.70
C TYR A 79 -19.25 8.47 0.74
N LEU A 80 -17.99 8.21 1.10
CA LEU A 80 -17.64 7.82 2.47
C LEU A 80 -18.01 8.91 3.48
N SER A 81 -17.76 10.19 3.17
CA SER A 81 -18.12 11.29 4.08
C SER A 81 -19.62 11.45 4.29
N GLU A 82 -20.46 11.01 3.35
CA GLU A 82 -21.92 11.06 3.47
C GLU A 82 -22.52 9.82 4.16
N HIS A 83 -21.82 8.69 4.13
CA HIS A 83 -22.38 7.40 4.56
C HIS A 83 -21.72 6.83 5.82
N CYS A 84 -20.65 7.46 6.31
CA CYS A 84 -19.93 7.06 7.51
C CYS A 84 -19.86 8.23 8.49
N GLU A 85 -19.89 7.94 9.79
CA GLU A 85 -19.70 8.94 10.83
C GLU A 85 -18.30 9.54 10.79
N ASN A 86 -17.26 8.71 10.59
CA ASN A 86 -15.87 9.14 10.51
C ASN A 86 -15.10 8.40 9.41
N VAL A 87 -14.26 9.13 8.69
CA VAL A 87 -13.36 8.60 7.66
C VAL A 87 -11.92 8.96 8.00
N PHE A 88 -11.09 7.94 8.23
CA PHE A 88 -9.69 8.10 8.58
C PHE A 88 -8.79 7.72 7.40
N LEU A 89 -7.99 8.66 6.92
CA LEU A 89 -7.11 8.47 5.77
C LEU A 89 -5.67 8.28 6.26
N TYR A 90 -5.21 7.04 6.27
CA TYR A 90 -3.86 6.67 6.69
C TYR A 90 -2.91 6.64 5.50
N ASP A 91 -1.77 7.31 5.65
CA ASP A 91 -0.65 7.23 4.72
C ASP A 91 0.64 7.68 5.44
N ILE A 92 1.81 7.30 4.89
CA ILE A 92 3.10 7.81 5.38
C ILE A 92 3.29 9.31 5.06
N ARG A 93 2.55 9.83 4.07
CA ARG A 93 2.54 11.24 3.68
C ARG A 93 1.25 11.60 2.96
N HIS A 94 0.72 12.79 3.27
CA HIS A 94 -0.42 13.38 2.57
C HIS A 94 0.02 14.56 1.70
N PRO A 95 -0.21 14.54 0.37
CA PRO A 95 0.12 15.68 -0.48
C PRO A 95 -0.68 16.93 -0.12
N LYS A 96 -0.07 18.13 -0.27
CA LYS A 96 -0.73 19.41 0.05
C LYS A 96 -2.11 19.60 -0.63
N PRO A 97 -2.29 19.25 -1.93
CA PRO A 97 -3.61 19.33 -2.56
C PRO A 97 -4.66 18.46 -1.86
N ILE A 98 -4.26 17.29 -1.35
CA ILE A 98 -5.14 16.38 -0.62
C ILE A 98 -5.49 16.95 0.75
N ILE A 99 -4.53 17.51 1.48
CA ILE A 99 -4.78 18.22 2.74
C ILE A 99 -5.80 19.33 2.56
N ASN A 100 -5.70 20.11 1.49
CA ASN A 100 -6.66 21.18 1.22
C ASN A 100 -8.03 20.63 0.83
N LYS A 101 -8.07 19.59 -0.01
CA LYS A 101 -9.30 18.94 -0.47
C LYS A 101 -10.09 18.34 0.68
N THR A 102 -9.44 17.78 1.70
CA THR A 102 -10.14 17.12 2.81
C THR A 102 -10.75 18.09 3.82
N ARG A 103 -10.27 19.35 3.90
CA ARG A 103 -10.79 20.37 4.83
C ARG A 103 -12.28 20.69 4.67
N GLN A 104 -12.87 20.42 3.51
CA GLN A 104 -14.30 20.64 3.28
C GLN A 104 -15.19 19.60 3.98
N TYR A 105 -14.61 18.48 4.42
CA TYR A 105 -15.33 17.39 5.08
C TYR A 105 -15.03 17.42 6.59
N SER A 106 -16.05 17.66 7.41
CA SER A 106 -15.90 17.77 8.86
C SER A 106 -15.58 16.44 9.56
N ASN A 107 -15.87 15.32 8.89
CA ASN A 107 -15.70 13.96 9.39
C ASN A 107 -14.54 13.20 8.74
N VAL A 108 -13.67 13.88 8.01
CA VAL A 108 -12.49 13.27 7.37
C VAL A 108 -11.24 13.72 8.10
N GLU A 109 -10.48 12.76 8.63
CA GLU A 109 -9.22 13.02 9.33
C GLU A 109 -8.04 12.37 8.59
N LEU A 110 -7.00 13.16 8.32
CA LEU A 110 -5.74 12.67 7.76
C LEU A 110 -4.81 12.21 8.88
N ILE A 111 -4.35 10.96 8.83
CA ILE A 111 -3.44 10.38 9.82
C ILE A 111 -2.14 10.02 9.11
N THR A 112 -1.05 10.67 9.53
CA THR A 112 0.28 10.39 8.98
C THR A 112 0.93 9.28 9.81
N MET A 113 1.01 8.07 9.26
CA MET A 113 1.49 6.89 9.97
C MET A 113 2.07 5.84 9.02
N ASP A 114 3.09 5.13 9.50
CA ASP A 114 3.65 3.95 8.84
C ASP A 114 2.73 2.74 8.99
N ILE A 115 2.10 2.36 7.87
CA ILE A 115 1.18 1.22 7.77
C ILE A 115 1.90 -0.11 8.03
N THR A 116 3.22 -0.18 7.83
CA THR A 116 4.02 -1.37 8.16
C THR A 116 4.16 -1.61 9.66
N GLY A 117 3.66 -0.69 10.51
CA GLY A 117 3.71 -0.83 11.96
C GLY A 117 5.07 -0.46 12.56
N GLY A 118 5.89 0.31 11.86
CA GLY A 118 7.21 0.76 12.32
C GLY A 118 8.40 -0.03 11.73
N ILE A 119 8.16 -0.87 10.72
CA ILE A 119 9.23 -1.62 10.05
C ILE A 119 10.17 -0.65 9.31
N ILE A 120 9.65 0.46 8.77
CA ILE A 120 10.46 1.48 8.08
C ILE A 120 11.56 2.00 9.02
N GLU A 121 11.18 2.44 10.22
CA GLU A 121 12.13 2.99 11.20
C GLU A 121 13.08 1.90 11.72
N PHE A 122 12.56 0.70 12.00
CA PHE A 122 13.37 -0.45 12.40
C PHE A 122 14.50 -0.75 11.40
N ILE A 123 14.16 -0.86 10.11
CA ILE A 123 15.14 -1.14 9.05
C ILE A 123 16.14 0.02 8.92
N TYR A 124 15.66 1.26 8.96
CA TYR A 124 16.53 2.43 8.88
C TYR A 124 17.63 2.39 9.95
N HIS A 125 17.27 2.13 11.21
CA HIS A 125 18.22 2.10 12.32
C HIS A 125 19.18 0.92 12.24
N ARG A 126 18.70 -0.28 11.90
CA ARG A 126 19.54 -1.46 11.75
C ARG A 126 20.62 -1.28 10.68
N VAL A 127 20.24 -0.71 9.53
CA VAL A 127 21.18 -0.38 8.46
C VAL A 127 22.23 0.64 8.96
N LYS A 128 21.80 1.70 9.65
CA LYS A 128 22.72 2.73 10.16
C LYS A 128 23.70 2.23 11.21
N GLN A 129 23.29 1.26 12.03
CA GLN A 129 24.13 0.65 13.06
C GLN A 129 25.02 -0.48 12.52
N LYS A 130 24.95 -0.79 11.21
CA LYS A 130 25.61 -1.96 10.58
C LYS A 130 25.23 -3.29 11.27
N GLN A 131 24.06 -3.35 11.90
CA GLN A 131 23.57 -4.52 12.64
C GLN A 131 22.67 -5.43 11.81
N PHE A 132 22.67 -5.26 10.48
CA PHE A 132 21.87 -6.08 9.57
C PHE A 132 22.68 -7.28 9.07
N THR A 133 23.09 -8.13 10.03
CA THR A 133 23.83 -9.37 9.73
C THR A 133 22.90 -10.40 9.09
N GLU A 134 21.68 -10.54 9.60
CA GLU A 134 20.64 -11.43 9.07
C GLU A 134 19.44 -10.61 8.57
N ILE A 135 19.34 -10.46 7.24
CA ILE A 135 18.26 -9.70 6.58
C ILE A 135 16.89 -10.38 6.76
N GLY A 136 16.88 -11.68 7.01
CA GLY A 136 15.69 -12.53 6.93
C GLY A 136 14.73 -12.47 8.12
N HIS A 137 14.89 -11.53 9.05
CA HIS A 137 13.98 -11.39 10.19
C HIS A 137 13.46 -9.96 10.36
N VAL A 138 12.20 -9.78 9.99
CA VAL A 138 11.39 -8.61 10.35
C VAL A 138 10.58 -8.93 11.61
N PRO A 139 10.48 -7.99 12.56
CA PRO A 139 9.58 -8.13 13.70
C PRO A 139 8.16 -8.48 13.27
N LYS A 140 7.53 -9.42 13.97
CA LYS A 140 6.10 -9.69 13.79
C LYS A 140 5.31 -8.55 14.44
N VAL A 141 4.78 -7.67 13.61
CA VAL A 141 4.02 -6.49 14.05
C VAL A 141 2.70 -6.44 13.32
N LEU A 142 1.66 -6.01 14.03
CA LEU A 142 0.36 -5.73 13.44
C LEU A 142 0.17 -4.22 13.37
N PHE A 143 -0.41 -3.75 12.27
CA PHE A 143 -0.95 -2.41 12.17
C PHE A 143 -2.04 -2.23 13.23
N LYS A 144 -1.94 -1.16 14.00
CA LYS A 144 -2.94 -0.76 15.00
C LYS A 144 -3.41 0.64 14.67
N PRO A 145 -4.67 0.82 14.25
CA PRO A 145 -5.25 2.13 14.07
C PRO A 145 -5.15 2.94 15.37
N VAL A 146 -4.88 4.25 15.27
CA VAL A 146 -4.89 5.14 16.45
C VAL A 146 -6.28 5.66 16.78
N LYS A 147 -7.26 5.35 15.93
CA LYS A 147 -8.68 5.69 16.08
C LYS A 147 -9.47 4.40 16.20
N ASN A 148 -10.66 4.48 16.79
CA ASN A 148 -11.59 3.37 16.73
C ASN A 148 -12.10 3.22 15.29
N VAL A 149 -12.08 2.00 14.76
CA VAL A 149 -12.46 1.72 13.37
C VAL A 149 -13.18 0.40 13.24
N ASP A 150 -14.28 0.44 12.50
CA ASP A 150 -15.17 -0.68 12.26
C ASP A 150 -14.83 -1.40 10.94
N LEU A 151 -14.26 -0.66 9.98
CA LEU A 151 -13.79 -1.20 8.69
C LEU A 151 -12.38 -0.69 8.34
N LEU A 152 -11.46 -1.61 8.05
CA LEU A 152 -10.18 -1.28 7.41
C LEU A 152 -10.24 -1.55 5.91
N ILE A 153 -9.84 -0.59 5.09
CA ILE A 153 -9.71 -0.77 3.65
C ILE A 153 -8.24 -0.59 3.29
N SER A 154 -7.55 -1.72 3.05
CA SER A 154 -6.22 -1.71 2.45
C SER A 154 -6.36 -1.48 0.96
N LEU A 155 -6.03 -0.27 0.49
CA LEU A 155 -6.31 0.16 -0.86
C LEU A 155 -5.02 0.29 -1.67
N ASN A 156 -4.77 -0.70 -2.54
CA ASN A 156 -3.64 -0.75 -3.48
C ASN A 156 -2.26 -0.53 -2.84
N ILE A 157 -2.10 -0.85 -1.56
CA ILE A 157 -0.85 -0.58 -0.80
C ILE A 157 -0.02 -1.82 -0.50
N LEU A 158 -0.62 -3.03 -0.48
CA LEU A 158 0.03 -4.26 0.01
C LEU A 158 1.37 -4.54 -0.69
N ASN A 159 1.39 -4.54 -2.03
CA ASN A 159 2.59 -4.75 -2.82
C ASN A 159 3.62 -3.61 -2.71
N GLN A 160 3.21 -2.42 -2.27
CA GLN A 160 4.08 -1.25 -2.13
C GLN A 160 4.78 -1.18 -0.76
N LEU A 161 4.21 -1.81 0.28
CA LEU A 161 4.72 -1.75 1.65
C LEU A 161 6.20 -2.14 1.79
N ASP A 162 6.67 -3.05 0.95
CA ASP A 162 8.04 -3.58 1.02
C ASP A 162 9.01 -2.99 -0.03
N ILE A 163 8.52 -2.29 -1.07
CA ILE A 163 9.33 -1.86 -2.22
C ILE A 163 10.47 -0.95 -1.76
N LEU A 164 10.14 0.16 -1.09
CA LEU A 164 11.13 1.15 -0.68
C LEU A 164 12.03 0.65 0.46
N ILE A 165 11.54 -0.30 1.26
CA ILE A 165 12.34 -0.98 2.29
C ILE A 165 13.44 -1.80 1.59
N VAL A 166 13.06 -2.61 0.60
CA VAL A 166 14.00 -3.43 -0.19
C VAL A 166 14.98 -2.57 -0.98
N GLU A 167 14.52 -1.52 -1.64
CA GLU A 167 15.39 -0.59 -2.38
C GLU A 167 16.38 0.11 -1.45
N TYR A 168 15.93 0.55 -0.27
CA TYR A 168 16.82 1.15 0.70
C TYR A 168 17.89 0.16 1.17
N LEU A 169 17.51 -1.10 1.44
CA LEU A 169 18.45 -2.15 1.86
C LEU A 169 19.51 -2.46 0.80
N ARG A 170 19.11 -2.60 -0.47
CA ARG A 170 20.00 -2.90 -1.60
C ARG A 170 21.10 -1.83 -1.80
N LYS A 171 20.89 -0.59 -1.33
CA LYS A 171 21.90 0.48 -1.39
C LYS A 171 23.08 0.25 -0.43
N TYR A 172 22.94 -0.62 0.57
CA TYR A 172 23.96 -0.80 1.62
C TYR A 172 24.50 -2.22 1.72
N LYS A 173 23.80 -3.21 1.16
CA LYS A 173 24.18 -4.62 1.23
C LYS A 173 23.69 -5.34 -0.02
N GLU A 174 24.52 -6.22 -0.55
CA GLU A 174 24.06 -7.20 -1.54
C GLU A 174 23.22 -8.26 -0.82
N ILE A 175 22.02 -8.48 -1.33
CA ILE A 175 21.03 -9.38 -0.72
C ILE A 175 20.58 -10.34 -1.80
N SER A 176 20.57 -11.63 -1.49
CA SER A 176 20.10 -12.63 -2.44
C SER A 176 18.59 -12.49 -2.68
N GLU A 177 18.14 -12.84 -3.89
CA GLU A 177 16.70 -12.79 -4.20
C GLU A 177 15.83 -13.64 -3.26
N PRO A 178 16.23 -14.86 -2.82
CA PRO A 178 15.47 -15.60 -1.82
C PRO A 178 15.30 -14.87 -0.48
N GLU A 179 16.33 -14.16 -0.02
CA GLU A 179 16.23 -13.34 1.21
C GLU A 179 15.30 -12.15 1.01
N ILE A 180 15.34 -11.49 -0.16
CA ILE A 180 14.39 -10.43 -0.50
C ILE A 180 12.96 -10.97 -0.52
N VAL A 181 12.71 -12.09 -1.18
CA VAL A 181 11.36 -12.69 -1.22
C VAL A 181 10.86 -13.02 0.19
N LYS A 182 11.72 -13.58 1.05
CA LYS A 182 11.39 -13.84 2.45
C LYS A 182 11.04 -12.55 3.22
N LEU A 183 11.83 -11.50 3.02
CA LEU A 183 11.58 -10.19 3.63
C LEU A 183 10.24 -9.59 3.19
N ARG A 184 9.97 -9.57 1.88
CA ARG A 184 8.71 -9.08 1.29
C ARG A 184 7.52 -9.85 1.85
N SER A 185 7.62 -11.17 1.86
CA SER A 185 6.59 -12.06 2.41
C SER A 185 6.30 -11.77 3.89
N GLN A 186 7.32 -11.51 4.72
CA GLN A 186 7.11 -11.18 6.13
C GLN A 186 6.37 -9.85 6.33
N ILE A 187 6.74 -8.80 5.57
CA ILE A 187 6.11 -7.48 5.64
C ILE A 187 4.65 -7.57 5.19
N GLN A 188 4.42 -8.21 4.04
CA GLN A 188 3.08 -8.42 3.49
C GLN A 188 2.21 -9.27 4.42
N GLN A 189 2.75 -10.35 4.98
CA GLN A 189 2.02 -11.21 5.92
C GLN A 189 1.65 -10.48 7.22
N ASN A 190 2.53 -9.62 7.74
CA ASN A 190 2.21 -8.78 8.91
C ASN A 190 1.00 -7.87 8.63
N HIS A 191 0.94 -7.25 7.46
CA HIS A 191 -0.20 -6.43 7.04
C HIS A 191 -1.47 -7.26 6.89
N LEU A 192 -1.41 -8.39 6.18
CA LEU A 192 -2.57 -9.29 6.00
C LEU A 192 -3.07 -9.85 7.34
N ASN A 193 -2.17 -10.16 8.28
CA ASN A 193 -2.52 -10.56 9.64
C ASN A 193 -3.20 -9.45 10.43
N SER A 194 -2.98 -8.18 10.09
CA SER A 194 -3.66 -7.04 10.72
C SER A 194 -5.10 -6.94 10.21
N LEU A 195 -5.28 -7.11 8.90
CA LEU A 195 -6.61 -7.07 8.27
C LEU A 195 -7.51 -8.23 8.73
N SER A 196 -6.95 -9.41 9.00
CA SER A 196 -7.75 -10.58 9.44
C SER A 196 -8.28 -10.51 10.87
N LYS A 197 -7.96 -9.45 11.63
CA LYS A 197 -8.40 -9.27 13.03
C LYS A 197 -9.72 -8.53 13.17
N GLN A 198 -10.21 -7.90 12.10
CA GLN A 198 -11.45 -7.13 12.10
C GLN A 198 -12.05 -7.08 10.69
N SER A 199 -13.27 -6.56 10.55
CA SER A 199 -13.87 -6.37 9.23
C SER A 199 -12.96 -5.53 8.35
N SER A 200 -12.58 -6.09 7.21
CA SER A 200 -11.61 -5.45 6.33
C SER A 200 -11.91 -5.69 4.86
N VAL A 201 -11.39 -4.82 4.01
CA VAL A 201 -11.32 -4.96 2.56
C VAL A 201 -9.86 -4.89 2.16
N LEU A 202 -9.45 -5.82 1.30
CA LEU A 202 -8.17 -5.77 0.61
C LEU A 202 -8.44 -5.53 -0.88
N ILE A 203 -7.89 -4.44 -1.42
CA ILE A 203 -7.76 -4.22 -2.86
C ILE A 203 -6.26 -4.12 -3.14
N THR A 204 -5.74 -4.95 -4.04
CA THR A 204 -4.31 -4.97 -4.34
C THR A 204 -4.02 -5.47 -5.74
N ASP A 205 -3.00 -4.88 -6.35
CA ASP A 205 -2.32 -5.47 -7.49
C ASP A 205 -1.52 -6.70 -7.02
N TYR A 206 -1.62 -7.81 -7.74
CA TYR A 206 -0.97 -9.06 -7.35
C TYR A 206 -0.02 -9.64 -8.39
N GLU A 207 -0.14 -9.20 -9.64
CA GLU A 207 0.63 -9.72 -10.75
C GLU A 207 0.89 -8.63 -11.79
N GLU A 208 2.14 -8.46 -12.18
CA GLU A 208 2.57 -7.59 -13.27
C GLU A 208 2.69 -8.40 -14.56
N ILE A 209 2.14 -7.86 -15.64
CA ILE A 209 2.24 -8.44 -16.99
C ILE A 209 2.77 -7.36 -17.92
N ILE A 210 3.88 -7.68 -18.59
CA ILE A 210 4.57 -6.78 -19.51
C ILE A 210 4.35 -7.27 -20.93
N PHE A 211 3.90 -6.37 -21.80
CA PHE A 211 3.67 -6.62 -23.22
C PHE A 211 4.62 -5.82 -24.09
N ASP A 212 5.00 -6.36 -25.24
CA ASP A 212 5.71 -5.60 -26.27
C ASP A 212 4.75 -4.68 -27.06
N ARG A 213 5.33 -3.93 -28.02
CA ARG A 213 4.56 -3.02 -28.89
C ARG A 213 3.52 -3.72 -29.76
N THR A 214 3.69 -5.02 -30.02
CA THR A 214 2.76 -5.84 -30.81
C THR A 214 1.64 -6.44 -29.97
N GLY A 215 1.69 -6.28 -28.65
CA GLY A 215 0.71 -6.83 -27.71
C GLY A 215 1.04 -8.26 -27.26
N ARG A 216 2.24 -8.76 -27.54
CA ARG A 216 2.67 -10.08 -27.06
C ARG A 216 3.19 -9.97 -25.62
N GLU A 217 2.74 -10.88 -24.76
CA GLU A 217 3.26 -11.00 -23.40
C GLU A 217 4.74 -11.41 -23.41
N ILE A 218 5.58 -10.63 -22.72
CA ILE A 218 7.03 -10.85 -22.58
C ILE A 218 7.35 -11.44 -21.22
N LYS A 219 6.70 -10.93 -20.18
CA LYS A 219 7.06 -11.23 -18.80
C LYS A 219 5.83 -11.16 -17.91
N LYS A 220 5.84 -12.06 -16.93
CA LYS A 220 4.86 -12.14 -15.87
C LYS A 220 5.59 -12.20 -14.52
N SER A 221 5.15 -11.45 -13.52
CA SER A 221 5.84 -11.37 -12.23
C SER A 221 4.85 -11.23 -11.07
N SER A 222 5.06 -12.00 -10.00
CA SER A 222 4.26 -11.85 -8.78
C SER A 222 4.65 -10.57 -8.05
N LEU A 223 3.65 -9.84 -7.57
CA LEU A 223 3.81 -8.65 -6.72
C LEU A 223 3.52 -8.96 -5.24
N VAL A 224 2.78 -10.04 -5.00
CA VAL A 224 2.46 -10.54 -3.67
C VAL A 224 3.22 -11.84 -3.42
N PHE A 225 3.88 -11.92 -2.27
CA PHE A 225 4.75 -13.01 -1.83
C PHE A 225 4.20 -13.71 -0.57
N SER A 226 2.92 -13.49 -0.28
CA SER A 226 2.17 -14.09 0.81
C SER A 226 0.86 -14.68 0.28
N ASP A 227 0.30 -15.65 0.99
CA ASP A 227 -0.99 -16.21 0.59
C ASP A 227 -2.11 -15.20 0.79
N PHE A 228 -3.03 -15.14 -0.18
CA PHE A 228 -4.22 -14.33 -0.02
C PHE A 228 -5.07 -14.86 1.14
N PRO A 229 -5.58 -13.98 2.02
CA PRO A 229 -6.51 -14.39 3.04
C PRO A 229 -7.81 -14.90 2.39
N LYS A 230 -8.46 -15.86 3.04
CA LYS A 230 -9.80 -16.29 2.65
C LYS A 230 -10.78 -15.16 2.94
N GLY A 231 -11.70 -14.93 2.02
CA GLY A 231 -12.74 -13.92 2.16
C GLY A 231 -13.84 -14.14 1.14
N ARG A 232 -14.83 -13.25 1.18
CA ARG A 232 -16.03 -13.28 0.32
C ARG A 232 -16.04 -12.13 -0.67
N ASN A 233 -17.03 -12.13 -1.54
CA ASN A 233 -17.28 -11.07 -2.53
C ASN A 233 -16.01 -10.75 -3.34
N GLN A 234 -15.28 -11.78 -3.78
CA GLN A 234 -14.03 -11.60 -4.49
C GLN A 234 -14.29 -11.08 -5.90
N GLU A 235 -13.56 -10.04 -6.30
CA GLU A 235 -13.60 -9.48 -7.65
C GLU A 235 -12.17 -9.34 -8.18
N GLU A 236 -11.98 -9.60 -9.47
CA GLU A 236 -10.69 -9.44 -10.15
C GLU A 236 -10.88 -8.63 -11.44
N TRP A 237 -9.92 -7.76 -11.75
CA TRP A 237 -9.90 -7.00 -13.00
C TRP A 237 -8.47 -6.72 -13.45
N ILE A 238 -8.33 -6.24 -14.69
CA ILE A 238 -7.05 -5.83 -15.26
C ILE A 238 -6.97 -4.31 -15.22
N TRP A 239 -5.89 -3.80 -14.62
CA TRP A 239 -5.52 -2.41 -14.73
C TRP A 239 -4.51 -2.24 -15.87
N ARG A 240 -4.90 -1.51 -16.91
CA ARG A 240 -3.99 -1.09 -17.98
C ARG A 240 -3.17 0.11 -17.48
N PHE A 241 -2.10 -0.21 -16.76
CA PHE A 241 -1.33 0.76 -15.98
C PHE A 241 -0.52 1.74 -16.84
N ASP A 242 0.18 1.23 -17.85
CA ASP A 242 1.02 2.04 -18.73
C ASP A 242 0.78 1.63 -20.18
N ASN A 243 -0.15 2.32 -20.85
CA ASN A 243 -0.38 2.15 -22.27
C ASN A 243 0.50 3.07 -23.11
N GLN A 244 0.97 4.18 -22.53
CA GLN A 244 1.83 5.14 -23.19
C GLN A 244 3.30 4.72 -23.22
N MET A 245 3.64 3.60 -22.58
CA MET A 245 4.99 2.99 -22.55
C MET A 245 6.05 3.90 -21.93
N THR A 246 5.65 4.64 -20.89
CA THR A 246 6.48 5.60 -20.16
C THR A 246 7.16 4.97 -18.94
N TYR A 247 6.63 3.85 -18.45
CA TYR A 247 7.19 3.12 -17.31
C TYR A 247 8.34 2.20 -17.74
N TYR A 248 8.09 1.38 -18.76
CA TYR A 248 9.14 0.60 -19.42
C TYR A 248 9.25 1.01 -20.89
N PRO A 249 10.44 1.42 -21.37
CA PRO A 249 10.61 1.86 -22.75
C PRO A 249 10.11 0.81 -23.74
N ASN A 250 9.20 1.22 -24.64
CA ASN A 250 8.59 0.38 -25.68
C ASN A 250 7.78 -0.81 -25.17
N ARG A 251 7.27 -0.77 -23.93
CA ARG A 251 6.49 -1.87 -23.35
C ARG A 251 5.24 -1.33 -22.68
N LYS A 252 4.15 -2.07 -22.80
CA LYS A 252 2.93 -1.81 -22.02
C LYS A 252 2.97 -2.60 -20.73
N THR A 253 2.45 -2.04 -19.67
CA THR A 253 2.34 -2.72 -18.36
C THR A 253 0.89 -2.80 -17.96
N HIS A 254 0.44 -4.02 -17.65
CA HIS A 254 -0.84 -4.25 -17.00
C HIS A 254 -0.62 -4.89 -15.64
N PHE A 255 -1.49 -4.57 -14.69
CA PHE A 255 -1.57 -5.26 -13.40
C PHE A 255 -2.87 -6.06 -13.33
N LYS A 256 -2.80 -7.26 -12.75
CA LYS A 256 -4.01 -7.92 -12.25
C LYS A 256 -4.28 -7.46 -10.83
N VAL A 257 -5.52 -7.08 -10.59
CA VAL A 257 -6.00 -6.53 -9.34
C VAL A 257 -7.01 -7.48 -8.75
N LYS A 258 -6.97 -7.61 -7.42
CA LYS A 258 -7.88 -8.43 -6.65
C LYS A 258 -8.49 -7.62 -5.51
N ALA A 259 -9.80 -7.70 -5.38
CA ALA A 259 -10.56 -7.20 -4.24
C ALA A 259 -11.14 -8.36 -3.43
N ILE A 260 -11.02 -8.30 -2.10
CA ILE A 260 -11.51 -9.31 -1.17
C ILE A 260 -12.11 -8.61 0.05
N GLN A 261 -13.30 -9.03 0.46
CA GLN A 261 -13.87 -8.67 1.74
C GLN A 261 -13.56 -9.76 2.77
N LEU A 262 -12.88 -9.39 3.85
CA LEU A 262 -12.36 -10.26 4.91
C LEU A 262 -13.28 -10.28 6.13
#